data_AF-A0AAF0MPF1-F1
#
_entry.id   AF-A0AAF0MPF1-F1
#
_cell.length_a   1.000
_cell.length_b   1.000
_cell.length_c   1.000
_cell.angle_alpha   90.00
_cell.angle_beta   90.00
_cell.angle_gamma   90.00
#
_symmetry.space_group_name_H-M   'P 1'
#
loop_
_entity.id
_entity.type
_entity.pdbx_description
1 polymer ?
#
loop_
_entity_poly.entity_id
_entity_poly.type
_entity_poly.pdbx_seq_one_letter_code
_entity_poly.pdbx_strand_id
1 'polypeptide(L)'
;MKGIVFNGPVGSAQVQQETTDSVMVNSIIVNYCTNAQETLDALLEYKSSFDDVFGIKASDVSKSIEMIQDGIDCKNESRIKKGFGILKNILLGVPPGLISNALSTILTNGGF
;
A
#
# COMPACT_ATOMS: atom_id res chain seq x y z
N MET A 1 -19.14 18.78 -57.20
CA MET A 1 -20.51 18.63 -56.68
C MET A 1 -20.65 17.24 -56.07
N LYS A 2 -21.21 17.18 -54.84
CA LYS A 2 -21.91 16.05 -54.16
C LYS A 2 -21.19 14.68 -54.12
N GLY A 3 -21.08 13.99 -53.00
CA GLY A 3 -21.67 14.12 -51.67
C GLY A 3 -21.30 12.87 -50.85
N ILE A 4 -21.20 13.05 -49.54
CA ILE A 4 -20.78 12.07 -48.53
C ILE A 4 -21.95 11.14 -48.18
N VAL A 5 -21.68 9.86 -47.88
CA VAL A 5 -22.41 9.11 -46.83
C VAL A 5 -21.41 8.28 -46.03
N PHE A 6 -21.43 8.48 -44.70
CA PHE A 6 -20.68 7.78 -43.65
C PHE A 6 -21.39 6.50 -43.21
N ASN A 7 -20.61 5.47 -42.85
CA ASN A 7 -20.84 4.57 -41.71
C ASN A 7 -19.50 3.88 -41.35
N GLY A 8 -18.95 4.16 -40.16
CA GLY A 8 -17.65 3.69 -39.66
C GLY A 8 -17.71 2.35 -38.88
N PRO A 9 -16.73 2.00 -38.01
CA PRO A 9 -15.58 2.79 -37.56
C PRO A 9 -14.18 2.16 -37.79
N VAL A 10 -13.25 3.05 -38.15
CA VAL A 10 -11.84 3.20 -37.73
C VAL A 10 -11.14 2.06 -36.96
N GLY A 11 -9.98 1.63 -37.46
CA GLY A 11 -9.04 0.78 -36.74
C GLY A 11 -7.60 1.07 -37.13
N SER A 12 -7.14 2.29 -36.86
CA SER A 12 -5.73 2.68 -36.92
C SER A 12 -4.95 1.88 -35.87
N ALA A 13 -3.98 1.07 -36.26
CA ALA A 13 -2.95 0.57 -35.34
C ALA A 13 -1.60 0.75 -36.02
N GLN A 14 -1.08 1.93 -35.74
CA GLN A 14 0.26 2.42 -35.98
C GLN A 14 1.19 1.86 -34.88
N VAL A 15 2.48 1.76 -35.24
CA VAL A 15 3.66 1.94 -34.35
C VAL A 15 4.26 0.69 -33.69
N GLN A 16 5.43 0.35 -34.24
CA GLN A 16 6.69 0.03 -33.57
C GLN A 16 6.63 -0.68 -32.21
N GLN A 17 7.04 -1.94 -32.28
CA GLN A 17 7.40 -2.82 -31.19
C GLN A 17 8.71 -2.36 -30.54
N GLU A 18 8.69 -1.20 -29.90
CA GLU A 18 9.73 -0.78 -28.97
C GLU A 18 9.02 -0.25 -27.73
N THR A 19 8.79 -1.08 -26.72
CA THR A 19 8.28 -0.53 -25.45
C THR A 19 8.46 -1.49 -24.27
N THR A 20 9.25 -1.00 -23.31
CA THR A 20 8.87 -0.97 -21.89
C THR A 20 9.35 -2.09 -20.95
N ASP A 21 10.57 -2.60 -21.07
CA ASP A 21 11.11 -3.44 -19.97
C ASP A 21 11.87 -2.66 -18.88
N SER A 22 12.29 -1.40 -19.13
CA SER A 22 13.11 -0.66 -18.14
C SER A 22 12.40 0.49 -17.40
N VAL A 23 11.17 0.86 -17.75
CA VAL A 23 10.48 2.01 -17.10
C VAL A 23 9.39 1.54 -16.11
N MET A 24 8.91 0.30 -16.22
CA MET A 24 7.80 -0.18 -15.37
C MET A 24 8.25 -0.60 -13.97
N VAL A 25 9.51 -1.03 -13.78
CA VAL A 25 10.00 -1.49 -12.47
C VAL A 25 10.15 -0.32 -11.48
N ASN A 26 10.55 0.87 -11.93
CA ASN A 26 10.68 2.03 -11.04
C ASN A 26 9.33 2.67 -10.67
N SER A 27 8.33 2.61 -11.54
CA SER A 27 7.03 3.25 -11.28
C SER A 27 6.20 2.48 -10.24
N ILE A 28 6.28 1.14 -10.25
CA ILE A 28 5.54 0.29 -9.28
C ILE A 28 6.15 0.41 -7.88
N ILE A 29 7.49 0.46 -7.77
CA ILE A 29 8.18 0.61 -6.48
C ILE A 29 7.85 1.96 -5.83
N VAL A 30 7.77 3.04 -6.62
CA VAL A 30 7.37 4.36 -6.13
C VAL A 30 5.93 4.34 -5.62
N ASN A 31 5.00 3.71 -6.33
CA ASN A 31 3.60 3.68 -5.93
C ASN A 31 3.34 2.90 -4.63
N TYR A 32 4.10 1.81 -4.40
CA TYR A 32 3.96 1.00 -3.21
C TYR A 32 4.56 1.66 -1.96
N CYS A 33 5.71 2.35 -2.11
CA CYS A 33 6.33 3.08 -1.00
C CYS A 33 5.53 4.32 -0.61
N THR A 34 4.92 5.02 -1.58
CA THR A 34 4.07 6.19 -1.29
C THR A 34 2.85 5.80 -0.44
N ASN A 35 2.14 4.73 -0.81
CA ASN A 35 1.01 4.23 -0.03
C ASN A 35 1.45 3.68 1.33
N ALA A 36 2.65 3.08 1.41
CA ALA A 36 3.20 2.59 2.67
C ALA A 36 3.46 3.71 3.68
N GLN A 37 3.99 4.85 3.23
CA GLN A 37 4.23 6.01 4.10
C GLN A 37 2.92 6.59 4.61
N GLU A 38 1.93 6.82 3.74
CA GLU A 38 0.61 7.31 4.16
C GLU A 38 -0.09 6.35 5.15
N THR A 39 0.00 5.04 4.90
CA THR A 39 -0.55 4.02 5.79
C THR A 39 0.19 4.01 7.13
N LEU A 40 1.51 4.18 7.12
CA LEU A 40 2.33 4.25 8.33
C LEU A 40 1.99 5.50 9.15
N ASP A 41 1.88 6.66 8.52
CA ASP A 41 1.52 7.91 9.18
C ASP A 41 0.14 7.80 9.84
N ALA A 42 -0.85 7.25 9.12
CA ALA A 42 -2.19 7.00 9.65
C ALA A 42 -2.18 6.01 10.84
N LEU A 43 -1.32 4.98 10.82
CA LEU A 43 -1.15 4.10 11.99
C LEU A 43 -0.54 4.84 13.18
N LEU A 44 0.45 5.71 12.94
CA LEU A 44 1.15 6.45 13.98
C LEU A 44 0.24 7.47 14.70
N GLU A 45 -0.85 7.93 14.06
CA GLU A 45 -1.88 8.72 14.74
C GLU A 45 -2.52 7.98 15.94
N TYR A 46 -2.53 6.65 15.91
CA TYR A 46 -3.06 5.80 16.98
C TYR A 46 -1.97 5.29 17.92
N LYS A 47 -0.72 5.77 17.80
CA LYS A 47 0.42 5.27 18.58
C LYS A 47 0.18 5.34 20.09
N SER A 48 -0.48 6.39 20.57
CA SER A 48 -0.84 6.55 21.98
C SER A 48 -1.76 5.46 22.50
N SER A 49 -2.55 4.85 21.62
CA SER A 49 -3.52 3.80 21.94
C SER A 49 -2.96 2.39 21.76
N PHE A 50 -1.70 2.23 21.33
CA PHE A 50 -1.15 0.90 21.05
C PHE A 50 -1.00 0.05 22.29
N ASP A 51 -0.57 0.63 23.41
CA ASP A 51 -0.46 -0.10 24.67
C ASP A 51 -1.85 -0.60 25.14
N ASP A 52 -2.90 0.21 24.95
CA ASP A 52 -4.27 -0.15 25.32
C ASP A 52 -4.87 -1.22 24.40
N VAL A 53 -4.59 -1.14 23.10
CA VAL A 53 -5.17 -2.03 22.07
C VAL A 53 -4.40 -3.34 21.99
N PHE A 54 -3.08 -3.29 22.02
CA PHE A 54 -2.21 -4.44 21.79
C PHE A 54 -1.63 -5.03 23.08
N GLY A 55 -1.70 -4.30 24.21
CA GLY A 55 -1.23 -4.76 25.50
C GLY A 55 0.21 -5.26 25.43
N ILE A 56 0.42 -6.52 25.81
CA ILE A 56 1.74 -7.17 25.78
C ILE A 56 2.40 -7.18 24.40
N LYS A 57 1.62 -7.07 23.31
CA LYS A 57 2.10 -7.07 21.93
C LYS A 57 2.46 -5.67 21.40
N ALA A 58 2.27 -4.60 22.18
CA ALA A 58 2.60 -3.25 21.76
C ALA A 58 4.09 -3.08 21.40
N SER A 59 4.98 -3.83 22.07
CA SER A 59 6.40 -3.88 21.72
C SER A 59 6.65 -4.50 20.34
N ASP A 60 5.90 -5.53 19.96
CA ASP A 60 5.99 -6.15 18.63
C ASP A 60 5.40 -5.26 17.53
N VAL A 61 4.35 -4.50 17.86
CA VAL A 61 3.80 -3.44 16.99
C VAL A 61 4.85 -2.37 16.72
N SER A 62 5.53 -1.89 17.77
CA SER A 62 6.59 -0.87 17.64
C SER A 62 7.74 -1.36 16.75
N LYS A 63 8.22 -2.61 16.94
CA LYS A 63 9.24 -3.21 16.07
C LYS A 63 8.77 -3.36 14.62
N SER A 64 7.50 -3.66 14.41
CA SER A 64 6.93 -3.81 13.07
C SER A 64 6.84 -2.45 12.36
N ILE A 65 6.50 -1.39 13.09
CA ILE A 65 6.51 -0.01 12.60
C ILE A 65 7.92 0.44 12.24
N GLU A 66 8.92 0.16 13.09
CA GLU A 66 10.33 0.42 12.78
C GLU A 66 10.78 -0.32 11.52
N MET A 67 10.35 -1.58 11.35
CA MET A 67 10.65 -2.37 10.14
C MET A 67 10.00 -1.78 8.88
N ILE A 68 8.79 -1.22 8.98
CA ILE A 68 8.12 -0.55 7.86
C ILE A 68 8.86 0.75 7.52
N GLN A 69 9.18 1.57 8.52
CA GLN A 69 9.89 2.84 8.33
C GLN A 69 11.26 2.61 7.67
N ASP A 70 12.06 1.70 8.21
CA ASP A 70 13.35 1.31 7.61
C ASP A 70 13.17 0.74 6.20
N GLY A 71 12.09 0.00 5.97
CA GLY A 71 11.70 -0.48 4.64
C GLY A 71 11.40 0.66 3.67
N ILE A 72 10.69 1.71 4.10
CA ILE A 72 10.41 2.89 3.28
C ILE A 72 11.70 3.68 2.99
N ASP A 73 12.51 3.93 4.01
CA ASP A 73 13.77 4.68 3.91
C ASP A 73 14.75 3.99 2.94
N CYS A 74 14.82 2.66 3.02
CA CYS A 74 15.67 1.84 2.15
C CYS A 74 14.98 1.45 0.82
N LYS A 75 13.74 1.88 0.57
CA LYS A 75 12.89 1.47 -0.57
C LYS A 75 12.81 -0.06 -0.74
N ASN A 76 12.77 -0.78 0.37
CA ASN A 76 12.69 -2.23 0.45
C ASN A 76 11.25 -2.71 0.67
N GLU A 77 10.57 -3.01 -0.43
CA GLU A 77 9.19 -3.51 -0.45
C GLU A 77 8.98 -4.77 0.41
N SER A 78 9.97 -5.68 0.46
CA SER A 78 9.86 -6.91 1.23
C SER A 78 9.78 -6.64 2.73
N ARG A 79 10.58 -5.70 3.23
CA ARG A 79 10.54 -5.25 4.64
C ARG A 79 9.20 -4.58 4.97
N ILE A 80 8.72 -3.70 4.09
CA ILE A 80 7.42 -3.03 4.23
C ILE A 80 6.30 -4.06 4.34
N LYS A 81 6.20 -4.99 3.37
CA LYS A 81 5.18 -6.06 3.37
C LYS A 81 5.25 -6.92 4.62
N LYS A 82 6.46 -7.30 5.03
CA LYS A 82 6.64 -8.13 6.22
C LYS A 82 6.18 -7.40 7.48
N GLY A 83 6.52 -6.13 7.64
CA GLY A 83 6.11 -5.33 8.80
C GLY A 83 4.59 -5.16 8.87
N PHE A 84 3.93 -4.80 7.76
CA PHE A 84 2.46 -4.72 7.73
C PHE A 84 1.78 -6.07 7.95
N GLY A 85 2.34 -7.15 7.42
CA GLY A 85 1.83 -8.51 7.66
C GLY A 85 1.91 -8.92 9.13
N ILE A 86 2.98 -8.55 9.84
CA ILE A 86 3.09 -8.77 11.29
C ILE A 86 2.04 -7.95 12.03
N LEU A 87 1.87 -6.66 11.70
CA LEU A 87 0.84 -5.80 12.31
C LEU A 87 -0.57 -6.38 12.15
N LYS A 88 -0.91 -6.85 10.94
CA LYS A 88 -2.20 -7.48 10.65
C LYS A 88 -2.41 -8.74 11.47
N ASN A 89 -1.39 -9.60 11.57
CA ASN A 89 -1.46 -10.81 12.40
C ASN A 89 -1.61 -10.50 13.88
N ILE A 90 -0.95 -9.45 14.37
CA ILE A 90 -1.13 -8.99 15.75
C ILE A 90 -2.57 -8.53 15.96
N LEU A 91 -3.09 -7.72 15.03
CA LEU A 91 -4.43 -7.14 15.09
C LEU A 91 -5.54 -8.20 15.04
N LEU A 92 -5.38 -9.28 14.27
CA LEU A 92 -6.32 -10.42 14.26
C LEU A 92 -6.46 -11.09 15.65
N GLY A 93 -5.43 -10.97 16.50
CA GLY A 93 -5.46 -11.47 17.87
C GLY A 93 -6.00 -10.48 18.90
N VAL A 94 -6.37 -9.27 18.48
CA VAL A 94 -6.91 -8.21 19.37
C VAL A 94 -8.44 -8.28 19.38
N PRO A 95 -9.10 -8.14 20.54
CA PRO A 95 -10.54 -8.05 20.60
C PRO A 95 -11.10 -6.91 19.69
N PRO A 96 -12.23 -7.15 19.01
CA PRO A 96 -12.83 -6.12 18.17
C PRO A 96 -13.29 -4.93 19.02
N GLY A 97 -12.89 -3.73 18.60
CA GLY A 97 -13.14 -2.46 19.26
C GLY A 97 -13.02 -1.31 18.26
N LEU A 98 -13.42 -0.10 18.65
CA LEU A 98 -13.40 1.06 17.76
C LEU A 98 -12.02 1.31 17.14
N ILE A 99 -10.97 1.23 17.97
CA ILE A 99 -9.59 1.47 17.54
C ILE A 99 -9.05 0.29 16.73
N SER A 100 -9.28 -0.96 17.16
CA SER A 100 -8.81 -2.13 16.40
C SER A 100 -9.50 -2.26 15.03
N ASN A 101 -10.77 -1.84 14.91
CA ASN A 101 -11.47 -1.74 13.63
C ASN A 101 -10.91 -0.61 12.73
N ALA A 102 -10.58 0.55 13.30
CA ALA A 102 -9.95 1.63 12.56
C ALA A 102 -8.59 1.20 12.00
N LEU A 103 -7.76 0.56 12.84
CA LEU A 103 -6.47 0.01 12.43
C LEU A 103 -6.61 -1.06 11.35
N SER A 104 -7.63 -1.93 11.45
CA SER A 104 -7.89 -2.96 10.43
C SER A 104 -8.30 -2.34 9.09
N THR A 105 -9.04 -1.24 9.14
CA THR A 105 -9.46 -0.50 7.95
C THR A 105 -8.28 0.18 7.28
N ILE A 106 -7.38 0.80 8.06
CA ILE A 106 -6.14 1.43 7.56
C ILE A 106 -5.27 0.39 6.84
N LEU A 107 -5.02 -0.76 7.48
CA LEU A 107 -4.20 -1.83 6.89
C LEU A 107 -4.83 -2.39 5.61
N THR A 108 -6.15 -2.54 5.57
CA THR A 108 -6.87 -3.04 4.39
C THR A 108 -6.85 -2.03 3.24
N ASN A 109 -7.09 -0.74 3.53
CA ASN A 109 -7.09 0.33 2.52
C ASN A 109 -5.69 0.62 1.97
N GLY A 110 -4.64 0.42 2.78
CA GLY A 110 -3.25 0.53 2.33
C GLY A 110 -2.85 -0.56 1.33
N GLY A 111 -3.64 -1.63 1.19
CA GLY A 111 -3.34 -2.74 0.28
C GLY A 111 -2.38 -3.78 0.87
N PHE A 112 -2.40 -3.97 2.20
CA PHE A 112 -1.50 -4.88 2.95
C PHE A 112 -2.26 -5.96 3.74
#